data_AF-A0A8B4RE73-F1
#
_entry.id   AF-A0A8B4RE73-F1
#
_cell.length_a   1.000
_cell.length_b   1.000
_cell.length_c   1.000
_cell.angle_alpha   90.00
_cell.angle_beta   90.00
_cell.angle_gamma   90.00
#
_symmetry.space_group_name_H-M   'P 1'
#
loop_
_entity.id
_entity.type
_entity.pdbx_description
1 polymer ?
#
loop_
_entity_poly.entity_id
_entity_poly.type
_entity_poly.pdbx_seq_one_letter_code
_entity_poly.pdbx_strand_id
1 'polypeptide(L)'
;MNTVAWSVNNPKESDKAKVSLFGIDSSSFIRPKVIEGRLFKNNKEVVLDQSLAESGGFNIGDKFYTLTSDNALTIVGYIQNNKFNVSPVVYMSNEAFQEVKYGEFLPKEKEMVNAFVVKGDIEKYPKNKLKKLSINKFIKKLPGYNAQLLTFGFMIGFLIIISAIIIGIFMYVLTIQKAPIFGIMKAQGIANKTIAMAVMTQTFLLTVIGSGIGLLGTWFTSLVLPVNVPFQSNWVLYLAIMFSMVFFALLGTLFSVLSIVRIDPLKAIG
;
A
#
# COMPACT_ATOMS: atom_id res chain seq x y z
N MET A 1 7.27 15.45 13.03
CA MET A 1 7.55 14.89 14.37
C MET A 1 6.41 13.96 14.72
N ASN A 2 6.67 12.75 15.21
CA ASN A 2 5.60 11.83 15.59
C ASN A 2 5.23 12.07 17.05
N THR A 3 3.94 12.16 17.37
CA THR A 3 3.43 12.38 18.73
C THR A 3 2.06 11.74 18.91
N VAL A 4 1.53 11.79 20.12
CA VAL A 4 0.15 11.42 20.44
C VAL A 4 -0.66 12.70 20.60
N ALA A 5 -1.85 12.73 20.02
CA ALA A 5 -2.77 13.85 20.07
C ALA A 5 -4.17 13.42 20.49
N TRP A 6 -4.95 14.36 21.01
CA TRP A 6 -6.35 14.18 21.42
C TRP A 6 -7.09 15.52 21.30
N SER A 7 -8.42 15.49 21.32
CA SER A 7 -9.26 16.69 21.21
C SER A 7 -10.14 17.00 22.42
N VAL A 8 -10.25 16.05 23.36
CA VAL A 8 -11.14 16.14 24.52
C VAL A 8 -10.37 16.47 25.80
N ASN A 9 -11.04 17.12 26.76
CA ASN A 9 -10.48 17.33 28.08
C ASN A 9 -10.42 15.98 28.83
N ASN A 10 -9.26 15.67 29.44
CA ASN A 10 -9.03 14.45 30.20
C ASN A 10 -9.18 13.14 29.37
N PRO A 11 -8.33 12.93 28.35
CA PRO A 11 -8.50 11.88 27.33
C PRO A 11 -8.31 10.47 27.89
N LYS A 12 -9.18 9.54 27.48
CA LYS A 12 -8.96 8.10 27.64
C LYS A 12 -8.04 7.57 26.53
N GLU A 13 -7.55 6.35 26.67
CA GLU A 13 -6.72 5.72 25.62
C GLU A 13 -7.45 5.60 24.26
N SER A 14 -8.78 5.47 24.27
CA SER A 14 -9.61 5.47 23.04
C SER A 14 -9.59 6.79 22.28
N ASP A 15 -9.32 7.90 22.97
CA ASP A 15 -9.43 9.26 22.42
C ASP A 15 -8.08 9.75 21.87
N LYS A 16 -7.03 8.94 22.03
CA LYS A 16 -5.66 9.26 21.65
C LYS A 16 -5.35 8.71 20.25
N ALA A 17 -4.84 9.58 19.39
CA ALA A 17 -4.40 9.22 18.05
C ALA A 17 -2.88 9.46 17.87
N LYS A 18 -2.20 8.56 17.17
CA LYS A 18 -0.79 8.74 16.78
C LYS A 18 -0.73 9.59 15.51
N VAL A 19 -0.11 10.76 15.60
CA VAL A 19 -0.06 11.75 14.52
C VAL A 19 1.37 12.17 14.18
N SER A 20 1.54 12.66 12.95
CA SER A 20 2.80 13.24 12.48
C SER A 20 2.64 14.75 12.26
N LEU A 21 3.30 15.57 13.06
CA LEU A 21 3.25 17.04 12.94
C LEU A 21 4.23 17.55 11.89
N PHE A 22 3.74 18.41 11.00
CA PHE A 22 4.51 19.04 9.93
C PHE A 22 4.30 20.57 10.00
N GLY A 23 5.37 21.30 10.31
CA GLY A 23 5.44 22.74 10.11
C GLY A 23 5.73 23.04 8.64
N ILE A 24 4.91 23.88 8.01
CA ILE A 24 5.17 24.38 6.67
C ILE A 24 4.91 25.88 6.59
N ASP A 25 5.50 26.52 5.57
CA ASP A 25 5.06 27.84 5.14
C ASP A 25 3.73 27.73 4.37
N SER A 26 2.71 28.45 4.85
CA SER A 26 1.35 28.48 4.29
C SER A 26 1.30 28.95 2.83
N SER A 27 2.28 29.76 2.40
CA SER A 27 2.41 30.28 1.04
C SER A 27 3.16 29.32 0.10
N SER A 28 3.76 28.25 0.65
CA SER A 28 4.58 27.33 -0.12
C SER A 28 3.77 26.45 -1.07
N PHE A 29 4.42 26.01 -2.15
CA PHE A 29 3.83 25.10 -3.13
C PHE A 29 3.55 23.69 -2.57
N ILE A 30 4.14 23.32 -1.43
CA ILE A 30 3.90 22.02 -0.76
C ILE A 30 2.69 22.04 0.17
N ARG A 31 1.96 23.16 0.24
CA ARG A 31 0.76 23.28 1.07
C ARG A 31 -0.27 22.20 0.71
N PRO A 32 -0.88 21.53 1.69
CA PRO A 32 -1.86 20.51 1.41
C PRO A 32 -3.14 21.12 0.81
N LYS A 33 -3.85 20.32 0.02
CA LYS A 33 -5.16 20.70 -0.50
C LYS A 33 -6.21 20.45 0.59
N VAL A 34 -6.84 21.52 1.06
CA VAL A 34 -7.94 21.45 2.02
C VAL A 34 -9.20 20.97 1.30
N ILE A 35 -9.87 19.98 1.88
CA ILE A 35 -11.14 19.44 1.37
C ILE A 35 -12.35 20.05 2.07
N GLU A 36 -12.20 20.43 3.33
CA GLU A 36 -13.26 21.00 4.17
C GLU A 36 -12.68 22.02 5.14
N GLY A 37 -13.43 23.10 5.41
CA GLY A 37 -12.98 24.22 6.24
C GLY A 37 -11.97 25.10 5.50
N ARG A 38 -10.86 25.44 6.15
CA ARG A 38 -9.83 26.34 5.61
C ARG A 38 -8.42 25.95 6.07
N LEU A 39 -7.42 26.52 5.41
CA LEU A 39 -6.03 26.42 5.87
C LEU A 39 -5.81 27.26 7.15
N PHE A 40 -4.84 26.85 7.96
CA PHE A 40 -4.37 27.61 9.11
C PHE A 40 -3.85 28.99 8.67
N LYS A 41 -4.21 30.04 9.43
CA LYS A 41 -3.82 31.44 9.18
C LYS A 41 -2.85 31.97 10.22
N ASN A 42 -2.85 31.39 11.41
CA ASN A 42 -2.02 31.82 12.54
C ASN A 42 -1.38 30.60 13.23
N ASN A 43 -0.58 30.86 14.26
CA ASN A 43 0.22 29.85 14.94
C ASN A 43 -0.58 29.00 15.95
N LYS A 44 -1.89 29.24 16.08
CA LYS A 44 -2.78 28.53 17.00
C LYS A 44 -3.78 27.63 16.27
N GLU A 45 -3.54 27.38 14.98
CA GLU A 45 -4.45 26.67 14.09
C GLU A 45 -3.75 25.49 13.41
N VAL A 46 -4.51 24.40 13.22
CA VAL A 46 -4.04 23.19 12.55
C VAL A 46 -5.04 22.70 11.52
N VAL A 47 -4.53 22.03 10.50
CA VAL A 47 -5.35 21.21 9.60
C VAL A 47 -4.94 19.75 9.74
N LEU A 48 -5.93 18.86 9.77
CA LEU A 48 -5.78 17.45 10.08
C LEU A 48 -6.13 16.60 8.86
N ASP A 49 -5.47 15.45 8.71
CA ASP A 49 -5.96 14.44 7.76
C ASP A 49 -7.35 13.95 8.17
N GLN A 50 -8.25 13.82 7.20
CA GLN A 50 -9.66 13.41 7.37
C GLN A 50 -9.80 12.10 8.15
N SER A 51 -8.84 11.18 8.04
CA SER A 51 -8.89 9.92 8.79
C SER A 51 -8.94 10.11 10.31
N LEU A 52 -8.42 11.23 10.83
CA LEU A 52 -8.53 11.58 12.25
C LEU A 52 -9.95 11.98 12.64
N ALA A 53 -10.67 12.68 11.76
CA ALA A 53 -12.08 13.02 11.99
C ALA A 53 -12.95 11.75 11.96
N GLU A 54 -12.72 10.88 10.99
CA GLU A 54 -13.46 9.62 10.81
C GLU A 54 -13.22 8.60 11.93
N SER A 55 -12.02 8.61 12.54
CA SER A 55 -11.71 7.76 13.69
C SER A 55 -12.50 8.12 14.97
N GLY A 56 -13.24 9.25 14.95
CA GLY A 56 -14.07 9.72 16.05
C GLY A 56 -13.23 10.47 17.08
N GLY A 57 -13.32 11.79 17.07
CA GLY A 57 -12.76 12.62 18.16
C GLY A 57 -12.05 13.89 17.75
N PHE A 58 -12.01 14.28 16.47
CA PHE A 58 -11.33 15.51 16.02
C PHE A 58 -12.22 16.32 15.07
N ASN A 59 -13.08 17.20 15.60
CA ASN A 59 -13.98 18.02 14.78
C ASN A 59 -13.38 19.41 14.46
N ILE A 60 -13.79 20.01 13.34
CA ILE A 60 -13.47 21.42 13.05
C ILE A 60 -14.09 22.29 14.16
N GLY A 61 -13.28 23.20 14.70
CA GLY A 61 -13.63 24.04 15.84
C GLY A 61 -13.13 23.50 17.19
N ASP A 62 -12.84 22.20 17.29
CA ASP A 62 -12.34 21.61 18.52
C ASP A 62 -10.90 22.03 18.81
N LYS A 63 -10.51 21.85 20.08
CA LYS A 63 -9.13 22.03 20.53
C LYS A 63 -8.31 20.79 20.22
N PHE A 64 -7.12 20.98 19.70
CA PHE A 64 -6.15 19.94 19.41
C PHE A 64 -5.00 20.02 20.40
N TYR A 65 -4.82 18.96 21.17
CA TYR A 65 -3.77 18.82 22.18
C TYR A 65 -2.75 17.80 21.72
N THR A 66 -1.51 17.96 22.16
CA THR A 66 -0.43 17.01 21.86
C THR A 66 0.29 16.63 23.14
N LEU A 67 0.89 15.44 23.18
CA LEU A 67 1.71 15.02 24.33
C LEU A 67 2.96 15.90 24.52
N THR A 68 3.38 16.62 23.47
CA THR A 68 4.65 17.36 23.44
C THR A 68 4.50 18.81 23.90
N SER A 69 3.28 19.32 24.01
CA SER A 69 3.01 20.71 24.38
C SER A 69 1.64 20.86 25.03
N ASP A 70 1.58 21.68 26.09
CA ASP A 70 0.35 22.04 26.79
C ASP A 70 -0.49 23.08 26.02
N ASN A 71 0.05 23.66 24.94
CA ASN A 71 -0.65 24.69 24.17
C ASN A 71 -1.70 24.06 23.25
N ALA A 72 -2.96 24.38 23.52
CA ALA A 72 -4.09 23.93 22.72
C ALA A 72 -4.16 24.69 21.39
N LEU A 73 -4.13 23.95 20.28
CA LEU A 73 -4.35 24.47 18.93
C LEU A 73 -5.83 24.31 18.55
N THR A 74 -6.29 24.96 17.49
CA THR A 74 -7.68 24.89 17.01
C THR A 74 -7.72 24.22 15.65
N ILE A 75 -8.61 23.25 15.49
CA ILE A 75 -8.78 22.53 14.22
C ILE A 75 -9.61 23.41 13.27
N VAL A 76 -9.07 23.76 12.11
CA VAL A 76 -9.73 24.70 11.17
C VAL A 76 -10.07 24.10 9.81
N GLY A 77 -9.63 22.88 9.53
CA GLY A 77 -9.95 22.21 8.28
C GLY A 77 -9.36 20.81 8.17
N TYR A 78 -9.86 20.09 7.17
CA TYR A 78 -9.42 18.75 6.83
C TYR A 78 -8.68 18.69 5.50
N ILE A 79 -7.71 17.79 5.43
CA ILE A 79 -6.96 17.44 4.22
C ILE A 79 -7.14 15.94 3.96
N GLN A 80 -6.84 15.49 2.74
CA GLN A 80 -7.10 14.10 2.35
C GLN A 80 -5.84 13.37 1.92
N ASN A 81 -5.65 12.17 2.46
CA ASN A 81 -4.60 11.22 2.06
C ASN A 81 -3.17 11.72 2.31
N ASN A 82 -2.98 12.48 3.40
CA ASN A 82 -1.69 12.97 3.84
C ASN A 82 -1.23 12.13 5.03
N LYS A 83 -0.41 11.10 4.75
CA LYS A 83 0.18 10.23 5.77
C LYS A 83 1.70 10.22 5.66
N PHE A 84 2.40 10.15 6.79
CA PHE A 84 3.84 9.97 6.88
C PHE A 84 4.13 8.70 7.67
N ASN A 85 4.75 7.70 7.02
CA ASN A 85 4.94 6.36 7.58
C ASN A 85 3.65 5.81 8.22
N VAL A 86 2.57 5.77 7.45
CA VAL A 86 1.20 5.35 7.82
C VAL A 86 0.49 6.19 8.90
N SER A 87 1.17 7.12 9.57
CA SER A 87 0.55 8.03 10.54
C SER A 87 -0.07 9.24 9.82
N PRO A 88 -1.32 9.64 10.15
CA PRO A 88 -1.94 10.83 9.62
C PRO A 88 -1.12 12.08 9.95
N VAL A 89 -0.98 12.97 8.96
CA VAL A 89 -0.20 14.20 9.08
C VAL A 89 -1.10 15.33 9.53
N VAL A 90 -0.59 16.11 10.48
CA VAL A 90 -1.17 17.37 10.95
C VAL A 90 -0.28 18.51 10.49
N TYR A 91 -0.83 19.43 9.71
CA TYR A 91 -0.10 20.59 9.23
C TYR A 91 -0.40 21.83 10.06
N MET A 92 0.64 22.61 10.30
CA MET A 92 0.63 23.86 11.04
C MET A 92 1.69 24.80 10.49
N SER A 93 1.74 26.04 10.96
CA SER A 93 2.82 26.96 10.62
C SER A 93 4.16 26.48 11.20
N ASN A 94 5.27 26.92 10.61
CA ASN A 94 6.61 26.60 11.13
C ASN A 94 6.79 27.08 12.57
N GLU A 95 6.23 28.24 12.85
CA GLU A 95 6.20 28.88 14.17
C GLU A 95 5.43 28.03 15.18
N ALA A 96 4.22 27.59 14.83
CA ALA A 96 3.42 26.69 15.68
C ALA A 96 4.16 25.37 15.94
N PHE A 97 4.80 24.81 14.90
CA PHE A 97 5.56 23.56 15.04
C PHE A 97 6.73 23.69 16.01
N GLN A 98 7.42 24.83 16.00
CA GLN A 98 8.54 25.07 16.91
C GLN A 98 8.06 25.22 18.35
N GLU A 99 6.99 25.97 18.56
CA GLU A 99 6.36 26.11 19.87
C GLU A 99 5.92 24.76 20.43
N VAL A 100 5.30 23.91 19.61
CA VAL A 100 4.87 22.56 20.02
C VAL A 100 6.05 21.62 20.30
N LYS A 101 7.15 21.75 19.55
CA LYS A 101 8.30 20.83 19.68
C LYS A 101 9.29 21.24 20.77
N TYR A 102 9.52 22.54 20.94
CA TYR A 102 10.57 23.09 21.80
C TYR A 102 10.00 23.85 23.02
N GLY A 103 8.70 24.13 23.05
CA GLY A 103 8.04 24.85 24.14
C GLY A 103 8.21 26.38 24.08
N GLU A 104 8.95 26.90 23.09
CA GLU A 104 9.19 28.34 22.93
C GLU A 104 9.16 28.77 21.46
N PHE A 105 8.87 30.04 21.24
CA PHE A 105 8.99 30.67 19.93
C PHE A 105 10.46 31.00 19.68
N LEU A 106 11.06 30.36 18.67
CA LEU A 106 12.41 30.70 18.25
C LEU A 106 12.33 31.87 17.25
N PRO A 107 13.21 32.89 17.36
CA PRO A 107 13.34 33.92 16.33
C PRO A 107 13.64 33.29 14.96
N LYS A 108 13.21 33.95 13.87
CA LYS A 108 13.40 33.49 12.48
C LYS A 108 14.82 33.00 12.16
N GLU A 109 15.82 33.65 12.76
CA GLU A 109 17.25 33.35 12.58
C GLU A 109 17.70 32.03 13.21
N LYS A 110 16.96 31.53 14.21
CA LYS A 110 17.20 30.27 14.92
C LYS A 110 16.24 29.16 14.50
N GLU A 111 15.36 29.41 13.52
CA GLU A 111 14.43 28.40 13.03
C GLU A 111 15.18 27.19 12.47
N MET A 112 14.93 26.04 13.08
CA MET A 112 15.50 24.77 12.64
C MET A 112 14.54 24.10 11.66
N VAL A 113 14.90 24.13 10.38
CA VAL A 113 14.16 23.43 9.32
C VAL A 113 14.84 22.09 9.01
N ASN A 114 14.05 21.01 8.96
CA ASN A 114 14.59 19.67 8.69
C ASN A 114 14.94 19.47 7.20
N ALA A 115 14.23 20.12 6.29
CA ALA A 115 14.43 19.98 4.86
C ALA A 115 13.90 21.20 4.08
N PHE A 116 14.58 21.55 2.98
CA PHE A 116 14.10 22.50 1.99
C PHE A 116 13.59 21.73 0.77
N VAL A 117 12.38 22.06 0.31
CA VAL A 117 11.80 21.48 -0.90
C VAL A 117 11.79 22.55 -1.98
N VAL A 118 12.33 22.23 -3.14
CA VAL A 118 12.57 23.19 -4.22
C VAL A 118 12.01 22.66 -5.53
N LYS A 119 11.47 23.55 -6.36
CA LYS A 119 11.06 23.23 -7.74
C LYS A 119 12.19 23.60 -8.69
N GLY A 120 12.52 22.67 -9.59
CA GLY A 120 13.59 22.85 -10.56
C GLY A 120 14.94 22.32 -10.06
N ASP A 121 15.96 22.52 -10.88
CA ASP A 121 17.30 22.11 -10.54
C ASP A 121 18.03 23.23 -9.77
N ILE A 122 18.67 22.86 -8.67
CA ILE A 122 19.52 23.76 -7.89
C ILE A 122 20.95 23.26 -7.96
N GLU A 123 21.81 24.09 -8.54
CA GLU A 123 23.25 23.84 -8.64
C GLU A 123 24.02 24.44 -7.44
N LYS A 124 23.55 25.58 -6.94
CA LYS A 124 24.18 26.33 -5.84
C LYS A 124 23.41 26.14 -4.54
N TYR A 125 24.02 25.41 -3.61
CA TYR A 125 23.55 25.26 -2.24
C TYR A 125 24.75 24.98 -1.32
N PRO A 126 24.67 25.26 -0.01
CA PRO A 126 25.76 25.01 0.92
C PRO A 126 25.99 23.50 1.13
N LYS A 127 26.80 22.89 0.25
CA LYS A 127 27.10 21.45 0.22
C LYS A 127 27.68 20.91 1.53
N ASN A 128 28.32 21.76 2.33
CA ASN A 128 28.93 21.40 3.61
C ASN A 128 27.89 21.20 4.72
N LYS A 129 26.67 21.72 4.56
CA LYS A 129 25.58 21.62 5.55
C LYS A 129 24.37 20.85 5.03
N LEU A 130 24.11 20.91 3.72
CA LEU A 130 22.92 20.34 3.10
C LEU A 130 23.29 19.26 2.08
N LYS A 131 22.45 18.23 2.03
CA LYS A 131 22.55 17.16 1.03
C LYS A 131 21.37 17.22 0.08
N LYS A 132 21.65 17.45 -1.20
CA LYS A 132 20.64 17.37 -2.26
C LYS A 132 20.24 15.91 -2.49
N LEU A 133 18.94 15.65 -2.44
CA LEU A 133 18.33 14.35 -2.73
C LEU A 133 17.15 14.57 -3.66
N SER A 134 17.00 13.72 -4.67
CA SER A 134 15.73 13.62 -5.40
C SER A 134 14.66 13.02 -4.49
N ILE A 135 13.39 13.34 -4.76
CA ILE A 135 12.25 12.83 -3.98
C ILE A 135 12.27 11.31 -3.90
N ASN A 136 12.50 10.61 -5.02
CA ASN A 136 12.60 9.15 -5.04
C ASN A 136 13.73 8.61 -4.15
N LYS A 137 14.89 9.28 -4.13
CA LYS A 137 16.03 8.87 -3.29
C LYS A 137 15.78 9.18 -1.82
N PHE A 138 15.07 10.27 -1.52
CA PHE A 138 14.64 10.60 -0.17
C PHE A 138 13.68 9.53 0.37
N ILE A 139 12.65 9.17 -0.40
CA ILE A 139 11.68 8.12 -0.02
C ILE A 139 12.40 6.79 0.24
N LYS A 140 13.28 6.35 -0.67
CA LYS A 140 14.07 5.11 -0.49
C LYS A 140 15.03 5.15 0.69
N LYS A 141 15.36 6.33 1.22
CA LYS A 141 16.22 6.50 2.40
C LYS A 141 15.45 6.61 3.71
N LEU A 142 14.12 6.68 3.67
CA LEU A 142 13.32 6.63 4.88
C LEU A 142 13.61 5.31 5.61
N PRO A 143 13.90 5.36 6.92
CA PRO A 143 14.14 4.16 7.71
C PRO A 143 12.98 3.17 7.54
N GLY A 144 13.31 1.91 7.30
CA GLY A 144 12.32 0.83 7.14
C GLY A 144 11.66 0.72 5.76
N TYR A 145 11.66 1.76 4.91
CA TYR A 145 10.92 1.74 3.64
C TYR A 145 11.31 0.58 2.71
N ASN A 146 12.60 0.43 2.40
CA ASN A 146 13.05 -0.66 1.52
C ASN A 146 12.88 -2.04 2.17
N ALA A 147 13.10 -2.13 3.49
CA ALA A 147 12.94 -3.39 4.22
C ALA A 147 11.48 -3.85 4.16
N GLN A 148 10.53 -2.93 4.40
CA GLN A 148 9.10 -3.19 4.32
C GLN A 148 8.66 -3.61 2.91
N LEU A 149 9.13 -2.91 1.87
CA LEU A 149 8.85 -3.30 0.48
C LEU A 149 9.40 -4.69 0.15
N LEU A 150 10.60 -5.01 0.62
CA LEU A 150 11.21 -6.32 0.40
C LEU A 150 10.41 -7.42 1.11
N THR A 151 9.99 -7.20 2.35
CA THR A 151 9.15 -8.15 3.10
C THR A 151 7.81 -8.40 2.42
N PHE A 152 7.10 -7.35 2.00
CA PHE A 152 5.83 -7.52 1.27
C PHE A 152 6.03 -8.19 -0.08
N GLY A 153 7.07 -7.80 -0.82
CA GLY A 153 7.42 -8.44 -2.09
C GLY A 153 7.72 -9.93 -1.92
N PHE A 154 8.44 -10.31 -0.86
CA PHE A 154 8.72 -11.70 -0.52
C PHE A 154 7.43 -12.47 -0.20
N MET A 155 6.55 -11.92 0.63
CA MET A 155 5.25 -12.55 0.95
C MET A 155 4.41 -12.77 -0.31
N ILE A 156 4.29 -11.76 -1.18
CA ILE A 156 3.54 -11.85 -2.43
C ILE A 156 4.15 -12.92 -3.34
N GLY A 157 5.46 -12.88 -3.56
CA GLY A 157 6.16 -13.86 -4.39
C GLY A 157 6.02 -15.28 -3.86
N PHE A 158 6.16 -15.47 -2.55
CA PHE A 158 6.00 -16.76 -1.90
C PHE A 158 4.58 -17.34 -2.07
N LEU A 159 3.55 -16.50 -1.89
CA LEU A 159 2.16 -16.90 -2.12
C LEU A 159 1.91 -17.29 -3.59
N ILE A 160 2.46 -16.55 -4.55
CA ILE A 160 2.37 -16.89 -5.97
C ILE A 160 2.99 -18.26 -6.26
N ILE A 161 4.17 -18.54 -5.70
CA ILE A 161 4.86 -19.82 -5.89
C ILE A 161 4.04 -20.97 -5.30
N ILE A 162 3.56 -20.84 -4.06
CA ILE A 162 2.75 -21.87 -3.43
C ILE A 162 1.46 -22.12 -4.23
N SER A 163 0.78 -21.06 -4.65
CA SER A 163 -0.43 -21.19 -5.49
C SER A 163 -0.14 -21.90 -6.80
N ALA A 164 0.97 -21.59 -7.47
CA ALA A 164 1.38 -22.27 -8.70
C ALA A 164 1.65 -23.76 -8.50
N ILE A 165 2.30 -24.14 -7.39
CA ILE A 165 2.53 -25.55 -7.03
C ILE A 165 1.20 -26.27 -6.80
N ILE A 166 0.29 -25.67 -6.02
CA ILE A 166 -1.04 -26.23 -5.75
C ILE A 166 -1.83 -26.45 -7.04
N ILE A 167 -1.85 -25.45 -7.93
CA ILE A 167 -2.50 -25.57 -9.24
C ILE A 167 -1.85 -26.68 -10.08
N GLY A 168 -0.51 -26.76 -10.09
CA GLY A 168 0.23 -27.81 -10.78
C GLY A 168 -0.14 -29.22 -10.30
N ILE A 169 -0.16 -29.44 -8.98
CA ILE A 169 -0.57 -30.71 -8.36
C ILE A 169 -2.02 -31.04 -8.69
N PHE A 170 -2.91 -30.06 -8.56
CA PHE A 170 -4.33 -30.25 -8.85
C PHE A 170 -4.57 -30.64 -10.30
N MET A 171 -3.92 -29.94 -11.24
CA MET A 171 -4.00 -30.27 -12.66
C MET A 171 -3.33 -31.60 -12.97
N TYR A 172 -2.27 -32.00 -12.26
CA TYR A 172 -1.66 -33.33 -12.41
C TYR A 172 -2.64 -34.44 -12.01
N VAL A 173 -3.29 -34.30 -10.85
CA VAL A 173 -4.31 -35.24 -10.35
C VAL A 173 -5.47 -35.33 -11.34
N LEU A 174 -6.01 -34.20 -11.81
CA LEU A 174 -7.09 -34.17 -12.79
C LEU A 174 -6.70 -34.84 -14.12
N THR A 175 -5.48 -34.62 -14.58
CA THR A 175 -4.98 -35.25 -15.82
C THR A 175 -4.93 -36.76 -15.69
N ILE A 176 -4.46 -37.29 -14.55
CA ILE A 176 -4.42 -38.74 -14.32
C ILE A 176 -5.83 -39.32 -14.20
N GLN A 177 -6.74 -38.65 -13.49
CA GLN A 177 -8.14 -39.09 -13.38
C GLN A 177 -8.84 -39.13 -14.74
N LYS A 178 -8.48 -38.22 -15.66
CA LYS A 178 -9.00 -38.20 -17.04
C LYS A 178 -8.19 -39.04 -18.03
N ALA A 179 -7.21 -39.82 -17.57
CA ALA A 179 -6.36 -40.61 -18.46
C ALA A 179 -7.13 -41.59 -19.38
N PRO A 180 -8.19 -42.29 -18.93
CA PRO A 180 -8.99 -43.15 -19.80
C PRO A 180 -9.64 -42.37 -20.95
N ILE A 181 -10.17 -41.18 -20.65
CA ILE A 181 -10.80 -40.29 -21.64
C ILE A 181 -9.77 -39.83 -22.67
N PHE A 182 -8.57 -39.44 -22.23
CA PHE A 182 -7.48 -39.08 -23.13
C PHE A 182 -6.99 -40.28 -23.96
N GLY A 183 -7.00 -41.49 -23.42
CA GLY A 183 -6.70 -42.73 -24.14
C GLY A 183 -7.65 -42.95 -25.31
N ILE A 184 -8.97 -42.80 -25.09
CA ILE A 184 -9.99 -42.89 -26.15
C ILE A 184 -9.78 -41.80 -27.20
N MET A 185 -9.54 -40.55 -26.79
CA MET A 185 -9.26 -39.44 -27.71
C MET A 185 -8.05 -39.72 -28.61
N LYS A 186 -6.97 -40.27 -28.05
CA LYS A 186 -5.79 -40.67 -28.81
C LYS A 186 -6.07 -41.83 -29.75
N ALA A 187 -6.85 -42.82 -29.32
CA ALA A 187 -7.26 -43.94 -30.18
C ALA A 187 -8.13 -43.47 -31.37
N GLN A 188 -8.86 -42.36 -31.20
CA GLN A 188 -9.60 -41.67 -32.26
C GLN A 188 -8.72 -40.78 -33.16
N GLY A 189 -7.39 -40.74 -32.93
CA GLY A 189 -6.43 -39.99 -33.74
C GLY A 189 -6.14 -38.56 -33.27
N ILE A 190 -6.62 -38.14 -32.10
CA ILE A 190 -6.34 -36.80 -31.56
C ILE A 190 -4.88 -36.71 -31.09
N ALA A 191 -4.14 -35.74 -31.61
CA ALA A 191 -2.74 -35.53 -31.27
C ALA A 191 -2.55 -35.11 -29.79
N ASN A 192 -1.46 -35.57 -29.18
CA ASN A 192 -1.06 -35.20 -27.81
C ASN A 192 -0.97 -33.67 -27.62
N LYS A 193 -0.56 -32.93 -28.66
CA LYS A 193 -0.48 -31.46 -28.63
C LYS A 193 -1.84 -30.81 -28.40
N THR A 194 -2.90 -31.35 -29.00
CA THR A 194 -4.26 -30.83 -28.85
C THR A 194 -4.76 -31.04 -27.41
N ILE A 195 -4.50 -32.22 -26.84
CA ILE A 195 -4.86 -32.55 -25.45
C ILE A 195 -4.06 -31.68 -24.48
N ALA A 196 -2.75 -31.51 -24.72
CA ALA A 196 -1.89 -30.62 -23.95
C ALA A 196 -2.39 -29.16 -23.98
N MET A 197 -2.72 -28.65 -25.17
CA MET A 197 -3.25 -27.29 -25.32
C MET A 197 -4.58 -27.12 -24.58
N ALA A 198 -5.47 -28.12 -24.62
CA ALA A 198 -6.73 -28.08 -23.88
C ALA A 198 -6.50 -27.96 -22.36
N VAL A 199 -5.55 -28.71 -21.81
CA VAL A 199 -5.19 -28.63 -20.37
C VAL A 199 -4.54 -27.28 -20.03
N MET A 200 -3.69 -26.74 -20.91
CA MET A 200 -3.09 -25.41 -20.75
C MET A 200 -4.16 -24.31 -20.79
N THR A 201 -5.12 -24.37 -21.72
CA THR A 201 -6.24 -23.44 -21.80
C THR A 201 -7.16 -23.55 -20.59
N GLN A 202 -7.45 -24.77 -20.11
CA GLN A 202 -8.21 -24.98 -18.87
C GLN A 202 -7.51 -24.34 -17.68
N THR A 203 -6.19 -24.52 -17.56
CA THR A 203 -5.38 -23.89 -16.52
C THR A 203 -5.44 -22.38 -16.61
N PHE A 204 -5.26 -21.83 -17.81
CA PHE A 204 -5.32 -20.40 -18.06
C PHE A 204 -6.67 -19.82 -17.61
N LEU A 205 -7.78 -20.41 -18.06
CA LEU A 205 -9.13 -19.97 -17.71
C LEU A 205 -9.37 -20.09 -16.19
N LEU A 206 -8.98 -21.20 -15.58
CA LEU A 206 -9.12 -21.43 -14.15
C LEU A 206 -8.38 -20.35 -13.35
N THR A 207 -7.13 -20.06 -13.70
CA THR A 207 -6.30 -19.07 -12.99
C THR A 207 -6.80 -17.64 -13.22
N VAL A 208 -7.24 -17.29 -14.44
CA VAL A 208 -7.80 -15.97 -14.73
C VAL A 208 -9.10 -15.75 -13.95
N ILE A 209 -10.03 -16.70 -13.99
CA ILE A 209 -11.30 -16.61 -13.26
C ILE A 209 -11.05 -16.59 -11.75
N GLY A 210 -10.20 -17.49 -11.24
CA GLY A 210 -9.85 -17.55 -9.82
C GLY A 210 -9.18 -16.28 -9.32
N SER A 211 -8.24 -15.72 -10.09
CA SER A 211 -7.60 -14.44 -9.77
C SER A 211 -8.60 -13.28 -9.82
N GLY A 212 -9.53 -13.29 -10.77
CA GLY A 212 -10.61 -12.31 -10.85
C GLY A 212 -11.51 -12.35 -9.62
N ILE A 213 -11.91 -13.54 -9.17
CA ILE A 213 -12.68 -13.72 -7.92
C ILE A 213 -11.86 -13.24 -6.70
N GLY A 214 -10.55 -13.52 -6.65
CA GLY A 214 -9.67 -13.02 -5.59
C GLY A 214 -9.55 -11.49 -5.56
N LEU A 215 -9.51 -10.85 -6.74
CA LEU A 215 -9.53 -9.39 -6.85
C LEU A 215 -10.87 -8.82 -6.38
N LEU A 216 -12.00 -9.46 -6.72
CA LEU A 216 -13.32 -9.07 -6.19
C LEU A 216 -13.37 -9.22 -4.66
N GLY A 217 -12.81 -10.29 -4.10
CA GLY A 217 -12.70 -10.46 -2.65
C GLY A 217 -11.85 -9.39 -1.99
N THR A 218 -10.75 -8.98 -2.64
CA THR A 218 -9.88 -7.87 -2.18
C THR A 218 -10.65 -6.56 -2.17
N TRP A 219 -11.42 -6.30 -3.23
CA TRP A 219 -12.27 -5.10 -3.32
C TRP A 219 -13.36 -5.09 -2.24
N PHE A 220 -14.05 -6.20 -2.03
CA PHE A 220 -15.06 -6.31 -0.96
C PHE A 220 -14.44 -6.10 0.42
N THR A 221 -13.28 -6.70 0.68
CA THR A 221 -12.54 -6.52 1.94
C THR A 221 -12.20 -5.03 2.17
N SER A 222 -11.84 -4.29 1.11
CA SER A 222 -11.53 -2.86 1.24
C SER A 222 -12.70 -2.01 1.76
N LEU A 223 -13.95 -2.45 1.58
CA LEU A 223 -15.14 -1.74 2.06
C LEU A 223 -15.37 -1.93 3.57
N VAL A 224 -14.86 -3.03 4.13
CA VAL A 224 -15.07 -3.41 5.54
C VAL A 224 -13.84 -3.04 6.40
N LEU A 225 -12.72 -2.69 5.77
CA LEU A 225 -11.52 -2.31 6.50
C LEU A 225 -11.75 -1.03 7.34
N PRO A 226 -11.34 -1.04 8.62
CA PRO A 226 -11.34 0.18 9.43
C PRO A 226 -10.47 1.26 8.79
N VAL A 227 -10.87 2.53 8.95
CA VAL A 227 -10.15 3.72 8.43
C VAL A 227 -8.68 3.78 8.88
N ASN A 228 -8.39 3.18 10.04
CA ASN A 228 -7.05 3.11 10.63
C ASN A 228 -6.11 2.15 9.90
N VAL A 229 -6.63 1.21 9.10
CA VAL A 229 -5.80 0.29 8.32
C VAL A 229 -5.29 1.01 7.07
N PRO A 230 -3.96 1.14 6.88
CA PRO A 230 -3.39 1.82 5.72
C PRO A 230 -3.54 0.95 4.47
N PHE A 231 -4.71 1.02 3.84
CA PHE A 231 -5.01 0.35 2.58
C PHE A 231 -4.99 1.35 1.43
N GLN A 232 -4.26 1.02 0.36
CA GLN A 232 -4.26 1.78 -0.88
C GLN A 232 -4.39 0.82 -2.07
N SER A 233 -5.39 1.06 -2.90
CA SER A 233 -5.58 0.30 -4.14
C SER A 233 -4.54 0.73 -5.19
N ASN A 234 -3.85 -0.25 -5.76
CA ASN A 234 -2.90 -0.02 -6.85
C ASN A 234 -3.16 -1.01 -7.98
N TRP A 235 -3.84 -0.52 -9.03
CA TRP A 235 -4.25 -1.34 -10.16
C TRP A 235 -3.08 -1.95 -10.93
N VAL A 236 -1.95 -1.24 -11.01
CA VAL A 236 -0.73 -1.73 -11.68
C VAL A 236 -0.16 -2.93 -10.93
N LEU A 237 -0.12 -2.85 -9.59
CA LEU A 237 0.34 -3.97 -8.76
C LEU A 237 -0.62 -5.18 -8.86
N TYR A 238 -1.93 -4.94 -8.86
CA TYR A 238 -2.91 -6.01 -9.03
C TYR A 238 -2.77 -6.72 -10.38
N LEU A 239 -2.59 -5.98 -11.46
CA LEU A 239 -2.33 -6.57 -12.78
C LEU A 239 -1.00 -7.33 -12.81
N ALA A 240 0.04 -6.81 -12.18
CA ALA A 240 1.33 -7.50 -12.10
C ALA A 240 1.22 -8.83 -11.33
N ILE A 241 0.47 -8.87 -10.22
CA ILE A 241 0.22 -10.10 -9.45
C ILE A 241 -0.63 -11.07 -10.27
N MET A 242 -1.70 -10.60 -10.92
CA MET A 242 -2.56 -11.44 -11.77
C MET A 242 -1.77 -12.07 -12.92
N PHE A 243 -0.95 -11.28 -13.62
CA PHE A 243 -0.09 -11.79 -14.69
C PHE A 243 0.92 -12.81 -14.15
N SER A 244 1.55 -12.52 -13.02
CA SER A 244 2.49 -13.45 -12.38
C SER A 244 1.80 -14.76 -11.98
N MET A 245 0.62 -14.70 -11.38
CA MET A 245 -0.18 -15.89 -11.04
C MET A 245 -0.46 -16.75 -12.27
N VAL A 246 -0.94 -16.15 -13.36
CA VAL A 246 -1.20 -16.88 -14.61
C VAL A 246 0.07 -17.50 -15.16
N PHE A 247 1.16 -16.73 -15.23
CA PHE A 247 2.44 -17.20 -15.73
C PHE A 247 2.98 -18.39 -14.93
N PHE A 248 3.05 -18.27 -13.60
CA PHE A 248 3.55 -19.34 -12.73
C PHE A 248 2.61 -20.54 -12.67
N ALA A 249 1.29 -20.35 -12.72
CA ALA A 249 0.34 -21.46 -12.80
C ALA A 249 0.54 -22.27 -14.09
N LEU A 250 0.67 -21.60 -15.24
CA LEU A 250 0.95 -22.29 -16.50
C LEU A 250 2.26 -23.07 -16.45
N LEU A 251 3.32 -22.48 -15.88
CA LEU A 251 4.59 -23.18 -15.65
C LEU A 251 4.41 -24.41 -14.75
N GLY A 252 3.67 -24.29 -13.64
CA GLY A 252 3.36 -25.40 -12.74
C GLY A 252 2.62 -26.54 -13.44
N THR A 253 1.75 -26.23 -14.40
CA THR A 253 0.98 -27.24 -15.14
C THR A 253 1.73 -27.95 -16.26
N LEU A 254 2.91 -27.47 -16.64
CA LEU A 254 3.76 -28.20 -17.60
C LEU A 254 4.09 -29.62 -17.12
N PHE A 255 4.25 -29.81 -15.81
CA PHE A 255 4.45 -31.14 -15.21
C PHE A 255 3.24 -32.07 -15.41
N SER A 256 2.02 -31.52 -15.37
CA SER A 256 0.80 -32.26 -15.70
C SER A 256 0.73 -32.62 -17.18
N VAL A 257 1.11 -31.70 -18.07
CA VAL A 257 1.13 -31.98 -19.51
C VAL A 257 2.10 -33.12 -19.88
N LEU A 258 3.25 -33.22 -19.20
CA LEU A 258 4.20 -34.32 -19.42
C LEU A 258 3.60 -35.70 -19.11
N SER A 259 2.68 -35.80 -18.13
CA SER A 259 2.02 -37.08 -17.83
C SER A 259 1.06 -37.51 -18.95
N ILE A 260 0.44 -36.56 -19.66
CA ILE A 260 -0.44 -36.83 -20.81
C ILE A 260 0.28 -37.62 -21.89
N VAL A 261 1.52 -37.26 -22.20
CA VAL A 261 2.31 -37.93 -23.26
C VAL A 261 2.55 -39.40 -22.93
N ARG A 262 2.70 -39.74 -21.63
CA ARG A 262 2.97 -41.09 -21.15
C ARG A 262 1.74 -42.01 -21.06
N ILE A 263 0.54 -41.48 -21.30
CA ILE A 263 -0.69 -42.27 -21.31
C ILE A 263 -0.72 -43.14 -22.57
N ASP A 264 -0.62 -44.46 -22.38
CA ASP A 264 -0.73 -45.48 -23.42
C ASP A 264 -2.22 -45.78 -23.70
N PRO A 265 -2.72 -45.57 -24.93
CA PRO A 265 -4.12 -45.85 -25.29
C PRO A 265 -4.53 -47.30 -25.03
N LEU A 266 -3.63 -48.27 -25.20
CA LEU A 266 -3.93 -49.70 -25.08
C LEU A 266 -4.15 -50.14 -23.63
N LYS A 267 -3.49 -49.48 -22.67
CA LYS A 267 -3.66 -49.72 -21.22
C LYS A 267 -4.78 -48.89 -20.58
N ALA A 268 -5.28 -47.90 -21.30
CA ALA A 268 -6.29 -46.98 -20.79
C ALA A 268 -7.73 -47.43 -21.12
N ILE A 269 -7.88 -48.31 -22.13
CA ILE A 269 -9.15 -48.84 -22.64
C ILE A 269 -9.37 -50.30 -22.17
N GLY A 270 -8.32 -51.01 -21.77
CA GLY A 270 -8.35 -52.39 -21.24
C GLY A 270 -8.04 -52.45 -19.75
#